data_AF-A0A3E0R0J8-F1
#
_entry.id   AF-A0A3E0R0J8-F1
#
_cell.length_a   1.000
_cell.length_b   1.000
_cell.length_c   1.000
_cell.angle_alpha   90.00
_cell.angle_beta   90.00
_cell.angle_gamma   90.00
#
_symmetry.space_group_name_H-M   'P 1'
#
loop_
_entity.id
_entity.type
_entity.pdbx_description
1 polymer ?
#
loop_
_entity_poly.entity_id
_entity_poly.type
_entity_poly.pdbx_seq_one_letter_code
_entity_poly.pdbx_strand_id
1 'polypeptide(L)'
;MEQPVRRAGPGRDPAAVAAGLTKEARSAMTERPAAFYAELKAEMKAAARSLGIDKIGVASAEPFTELRRTLERHRALGRESGFEEPDLDKRTNPALLMEDPQSIIAIAVAYPSKLRDAPKSEPGARRGILSRSAWGRDYHEVLRDRLSRLEAWLRERAPELRALSMTDTGALVDRAVAERAGIGWSGKNCSIITPEFGSWVYLGEMITNLPLPPDAPVTEMCGECTKCIDACPTGALVGPGELNAQACVSYLTQTKGYLSDGQMRKIGNRLYGCDTCQIVCPVNRGKDWTHHEELQPDPDTVKPLLVPLLSMSNREFKERFGASAAAWRGKKPIQRNAVIALGHFREASAVPDLIRVLTDDPRPVLRGTAAWALGRIGGPEAERALRQALDREADPETSARIKAALEALENPEPRDAAGGRADDRRHGGADSGVPIYEEGAAKPGV
;
A
#
# COMPACT_ATOMS: atom_id res chain seq x y z
N MET A 1 -61.34 -50.44 -3.94
CA MET A 1 -61.50 -49.44 -2.86
C MET A 1 -60.15 -48.76 -2.68
N GLU A 2 -59.88 -47.75 -3.50
CA GLU A 2 -58.74 -46.85 -3.35
C GLU A 2 -59.31 -45.47 -3.05
N GLN A 3 -58.92 -44.88 -1.92
CA GLN A 3 -59.23 -43.48 -1.60
C GLN A 3 -58.21 -42.57 -2.28
N PRO A 4 -58.63 -41.42 -2.86
CA PRO A 4 -57.69 -40.47 -3.42
C PRO A 4 -57.09 -39.57 -2.33
N VAL A 5 -55.77 -39.47 -2.30
CA VAL A 5 -55.01 -38.53 -1.48
C VAL A 5 -55.31 -37.11 -1.96
N ARG A 6 -55.85 -36.26 -1.06
CA ARG A 6 -56.08 -34.82 -1.32
C ARG A 6 -54.74 -34.10 -1.47
N ARG A 7 -54.53 -33.41 -2.60
CA ARG A 7 -53.42 -32.47 -2.78
C ARG A 7 -53.60 -31.25 -1.88
N ALA A 8 -52.62 -30.96 -1.04
CA ALA A 8 -52.49 -29.67 -0.37
C ALA A 8 -52.27 -28.57 -1.43
N GLY A 9 -53.03 -27.47 -1.34
CA GLY A 9 -52.89 -26.31 -2.22
C GLY A 9 -51.52 -25.63 -2.03
N PRO A 10 -51.09 -24.78 -2.98
CA PRO A 10 -49.80 -24.13 -2.90
C PRO A 10 -49.77 -23.19 -1.70
N GLY A 11 -48.92 -23.51 -0.72
CA GLY A 11 -48.53 -22.58 0.33
C GLY A 11 -47.94 -21.34 -0.34
N ARG A 12 -48.42 -20.15 0.04
CA ARG A 12 -47.89 -18.89 -0.47
C ARG A 12 -46.41 -18.80 -0.11
N ASP A 13 -45.59 -18.66 -1.15
CA ASP A 13 -44.17 -18.35 -1.03
C ASP A 13 -43.98 -17.03 -0.23
N PRO A 14 -43.28 -17.03 0.91
CA PRO A 14 -43.01 -15.81 1.69
C PRO A 14 -42.32 -14.72 0.87
N ALA A 15 -41.52 -15.11 -0.15
CA ALA A 15 -40.83 -14.18 -1.03
C ALA A 15 -41.78 -13.41 -1.96
N ALA A 16 -42.93 -14.00 -2.33
CA ALA A 16 -43.93 -13.38 -3.18
C ALA A 16 -44.78 -12.32 -2.45
N VAL A 17 -44.83 -12.36 -1.12
CA VAL A 17 -45.57 -11.38 -0.30
C VAL A 17 -44.76 -10.09 -0.10
N ALA A 18 -43.43 -10.16 -0.12
CA ALA A 18 -42.54 -9.01 0.08
C ALA A 18 -42.35 -8.10 -1.16
N ALA A 19 -42.74 -8.59 -2.34
CA ALA A 19 -42.60 -7.86 -3.61
C ALA A 19 -43.68 -6.77 -3.81
N GLY A 20 -44.76 -6.77 -3.02
CA GLY A 20 -45.89 -5.85 -3.14
C GLY A 20 -46.05 -4.82 -2.02
N LEU A 21 -45.05 -4.68 -1.13
CA LEU A 21 -45.14 -3.79 0.04
C LEU A 21 -44.52 -2.42 -0.24
N THR A 22 -45.17 -1.36 0.24
CA THR A 22 -44.64 0.02 0.22
C THR A 22 -43.36 0.13 1.06
N LYS A 23 -42.53 1.15 0.78
CA LYS A 23 -41.28 1.42 1.52
C LYS A 23 -41.50 1.49 3.04
N GLU A 24 -42.65 2.02 3.47
CA GLU A 24 -43.07 2.10 4.87
C GLU A 24 -43.43 0.73 5.46
N ALA A 25 -44.01 -0.17 4.67
CA ALA A 25 -44.34 -1.53 5.12
C ALA A 25 -43.12 -2.46 5.20
N ARG A 26 -42.02 -2.16 4.47
CA ARG A 26 -40.72 -2.82 4.69
C ARG A 26 -40.01 -2.32 5.96
N SER A 27 -40.13 -1.02 6.27
CA SER A 27 -39.62 -0.42 7.51
C SER A 27 -40.37 -0.93 8.76
N ALA A 28 -41.65 -1.32 8.62
CA ALA A 28 -42.45 -1.86 9.73
C ALA A 28 -42.14 -3.31 10.13
N MET A 29 -41.37 -4.09 9.35
CA MET A 29 -40.93 -5.43 9.74
C MET A 29 -39.63 -5.35 10.57
N THR A 30 -39.82 -5.18 11.88
CA THR A 30 -38.83 -5.34 12.96
C THR A 30 -37.65 -4.35 12.94
N GLU A 31 -37.93 -3.05 13.01
CA GLU A 31 -36.89 -2.10 13.45
C GLU A 31 -36.53 -2.39 14.91
N ARG A 32 -35.37 -3.01 15.11
CA ARG A 32 -34.80 -3.21 16.45
C ARG A 32 -34.55 -1.85 17.11
N PRO A 33 -34.69 -1.74 18.45
CA PRO A 33 -34.50 -0.46 19.13
C PRO A 33 -33.05 0.03 18.99
N ALA A 34 -32.83 1.35 19.03
CA ALA A 34 -31.49 1.94 18.99
C ALA A 34 -30.52 1.34 20.04
N ALA A 35 -31.05 0.95 21.21
CA ALA A 35 -30.28 0.28 22.26
C ALA A 35 -29.66 -1.05 21.79
N PHE A 36 -30.36 -1.82 20.94
CA PHE A 36 -29.83 -3.05 20.37
C PHE A 36 -28.59 -2.78 19.50
N TYR A 37 -28.62 -1.74 18.66
CA TYR A 37 -27.48 -1.42 17.78
C TYR A 37 -26.29 -0.85 18.54
N ALA A 38 -26.55 -0.14 19.66
CA ALA A 38 -25.49 0.29 20.57
C ALA A 38 -24.81 -0.91 21.26
N GLU A 39 -25.59 -1.88 21.71
CA GLU A 39 -25.08 -3.13 22.30
C GLU A 39 -24.33 -3.98 21.28
N LEU A 40 -24.91 -4.18 20.08
CA LEU A 40 -24.26 -4.89 18.97
C LEU A 40 -22.92 -4.26 18.61
N LYS A 41 -22.83 -2.92 18.54
CA LYS A 41 -21.58 -2.20 18.32
C LYS A 41 -20.56 -2.49 19.43
N ALA A 42 -20.98 -2.49 20.69
CA ALA A 42 -20.09 -2.76 21.82
C ALA A 42 -19.55 -4.20 21.78
N GLU A 43 -20.42 -5.19 21.54
CA GLU A 43 -20.03 -6.59 21.38
C GLU A 43 -19.10 -6.79 20.18
N MET A 44 -19.40 -6.16 19.04
CA MET A 44 -18.57 -6.21 17.83
C MET A 44 -17.15 -5.71 18.11
N LYS A 45 -17.03 -4.59 18.83
CA LYS A 45 -15.73 -4.04 19.25
C LYS A 45 -14.97 -5.00 20.17
N ALA A 46 -15.66 -5.63 21.11
CA ALA A 46 -15.05 -6.63 21.99
C ALA A 46 -14.59 -7.89 21.22
N ALA A 47 -15.34 -8.31 20.19
CA ALA A 47 -15.02 -9.46 19.35
C ALA A 47 -13.91 -9.19 18.30
N ALA A 48 -13.58 -7.93 18.01
CA ALA A 48 -12.70 -7.57 16.90
C ALA A 48 -11.36 -8.34 16.91
N ARG A 49 -10.71 -8.46 18.07
CA ARG A 49 -9.43 -9.17 18.20
C ARG A 49 -9.56 -10.66 17.88
N SER A 50 -10.63 -11.33 18.30
CA SER A 50 -10.84 -12.75 17.96
C SER A 50 -11.11 -12.94 16.46
N LEU A 51 -11.56 -11.89 15.77
CA LEU A 51 -11.73 -11.86 14.31
C LEU A 51 -10.44 -11.49 13.56
N GLY A 52 -9.33 -11.26 14.28
CA GLY A 52 -8.06 -10.85 13.69
C GLY A 52 -8.01 -9.38 13.26
N ILE A 53 -8.84 -8.52 13.86
CA ILE A 53 -8.90 -7.07 13.62
C ILE A 53 -8.28 -6.34 14.82
N ASP A 54 -7.32 -5.45 14.57
CA ASP A 54 -6.58 -4.78 15.65
C ASP A 54 -7.26 -3.51 16.15
N LYS A 55 -7.96 -2.82 15.26
CA LYS A 55 -8.82 -1.67 15.58
C LYS A 55 -10.04 -1.68 14.69
N ILE A 56 -11.19 -1.31 15.26
CA ILE A 56 -12.46 -1.24 14.55
C ILE A 56 -13.22 0.01 14.99
N GLY A 57 -13.89 0.66 14.06
CA GLY A 57 -14.65 1.88 14.30
C GLY A 57 -15.89 1.95 13.41
N VAL A 58 -16.85 2.79 13.79
CA VAL A 58 -18.09 2.99 13.03
C VAL A 58 -18.18 4.45 12.58
N ALA A 59 -18.43 4.67 11.30
CA ALA A 59 -18.70 5.97 10.70
C ALA A 59 -20.15 6.07 10.21
N SER A 60 -20.64 7.30 10.04
CA SER A 60 -21.89 7.53 9.30
C SER A 60 -21.73 7.17 7.82
N ALA A 61 -22.80 6.67 7.22
CA ALA A 61 -22.90 6.40 5.78
C ALA A 61 -23.27 7.64 4.93
N GLU A 62 -23.28 8.83 5.53
CA GLU A 62 -23.55 10.08 4.82
C GLU A 62 -22.46 10.39 3.78
N PRO A 63 -22.77 11.16 2.73
CA PRO A 63 -21.78 11.55 1.73
C PRO A 63 -20.54 12.25 2.33
N PHE A 64 -19.38 12.03 1.73
CA PHE A 64 -18.11 12.67 2.06
C PHE A 64 -17.94 13.98 1.29
N THR A 65 -18.70 15.01 1.69
CA THR A 65 -18.77 16.31 0.98
C THR A 65 -17.44 17.09 0.95
N GLU A 66 -16.71 17.15 2.07
CA GLU A 66 -15.40 17.84 2.09
C GLU A 66 -14.30 17.06 1.35
N LEU A 67 -14.37 15.73 1.41
CA LEU A 67 -13.49 14.87 0.62
C LEU A 67 -13.72 15.09 -0.88
N ARG A 68 -14.99 15.23 -1.31
CA ARG A 68 -15.33 15.49 -2.71
C ARG A 68 -14.58 16.70 -3.27
N ARG A 69 -14.61 17.83 -2.55
CA ARG A 69 -13.86 19.04 -2.93
C ARG A 69 -12.36 18.79 -3.00
N THR A 70 -11.82 18.02 -2.05
CA THR A 70 -10.41 17.67 -2.01
C THR A 70 -10.00 16.82 -3.23
N LEU A 71 -10.81 15.83 -3.59
CA LEU A 71 -10.57 14.96 -4.75
C LEU A 71 -10.66 15.74 -6.07
N GLU A 72 -11.65 16.62 -6.22
CA GLU A 72 -11.79 17.49 -7.41
C GLU A 72 -10.58 18.39 -7.58
N ARG A 73 -10.10 19.03 -6.50
CA ARG A 73 -8.88 19.83 -6.53
C ARG A 73 -7.67 18.99 -6.89
N HIS A 74 -7.53 17.81 -6.29
CA HIS A 74 -6.41 16.90 -6.55
C HIS A 74 -6.35 16.46 -8.03
N ARG A 75 -7.51 16.17 -8.62
CA ARG A 75 -7.67 15.87 -10.05
C ARG A 75 -7.35 17.07 -10.94
N ALA A 76 -7.88 18.25 -10.61
CA ALA A 76 -7.63 19.48 -11.38
C ALA A 76 -6.14 19.86 -11.40
N LEU A 77 -5.39 19.52 -10.35
CA LEU A 77 -3.95 19.72 -10.26
C LEU A 77 -3.12 18.62 -10.97
N GLY A 78 -3.76 17.61 -11.57
CA GLY A 78 -3.08 16.50 -12.24
C GLY A 78 -2.28 15.62 -11.29
N ARG A 79 -2.68 15.54 -10.02
CA ARG A 79 -1.90 14.86 -8.96
C ARG A 79 -2.34 13.43 -8.67
N GLU A 80 -3.42 12.95 -9.28
CA GLU A 80 -3.90 11.57 -9.18
C GLU A 80 -2.87 10.57 -9.74
N SER A 81 -2.88 9.32 -9.25
CA SER A 81 -2.00 8.27 -9.77
C SER A 81 -2.57 7.58 -11.02
N GLY A 82 -3.90 7.57 -11.14
CA GLY A 82 -4.65 6.75 -12.09
C GLY A 82 -4.93 5.32 -11.59
N PHE A 83 -4.66 5.03 -10.32
CA PHE A 83 -5.08 3.78 -9.67
C PHE A 83 -6.40 3.94 -8.90
N GLU A 84 -6.82 5.17 -8.66
CA GLU A 84 -8.06 5.50 -7.98
C GLU A 84 -9.29 5.14 -8.85
N GLU A 85 -10.41 4.79 -8.22
CA GLU A 85 -11.72 4.75 -8.89
C GLU A 85 -11.98 6.11 -9.59
N PRO A 86 -12.24 6.15 -10.91
CA PRO A 86 -12.38 7.40 -11.64
C PRO A 86 -13.64 8.20 -11.26
N ASP A 87 -14.72 7.52 -10.86
CA ASP A 87 -16.01 8.13 -10.55
C ASP A 87 -16.03 8.73 -9.12
N LEU A 88 -15.91 10.07 -9.04
CA LEU A 88 -15.89 10.79 -7.76
C LEU A 88 -17.22 10.71 -7.00
N ASP A 89 -18.35 10.50 -7.68
CA ASP A 89 -19.63 10.33 -7.00
C ASP A 89 -19.60 9.01 -6.21
N LYS A 90 -19.15 7.92 -6.83
CA LYS A 90 -18.97 6.62 -6.14
C LYS A 90 -17.97 6.68 -5.00
N ARG A 91 -16.88 7.44 -5.13
CA ARG A 91 -15.87 7.58 -4.07
C ARG A 91 -16.36 8.30 -2.82
N THR A 92 -17.43 9.09 -2.95
CA THR A 92 -17.87 10.02 -1.91
C THR A 92 -19.32 9.82 -1.47
N ASN A 93 -20.09 8.97 -2.15
CA ASN A 93 -21.48 8.70 -1.81
C ASN A 93 -21.73 7.19 -1.63
N PRO A 94 -21.74 6.69 -0.37
CA PRO A 94 -22.01 5.28 -0.07
C PRO A 94 -23.34 4.77 -0.66
N ALA A 95 -24.36 5.62 -0.81
CA ALA A 95 -25.67 5.24 -1.35
C ALA A 95 -25.64 4.90 -2.86
N LEU A 96 -24.55 5.22 -3.57
CA LEU A 96 -24.33 4.77 -4.95
C LEU A 96 -23.69 3.37 -5.03
N LEU A 97 -23.21 2.84 -3.90
CA LEU A 97 -22.54 1.55 -3.82
C LEU A 97 -23.43 0.47 -3.23
N MET A 98 -24.27 0.83 -2.26
CA MET A 98 -25.20 -0.08 -1.60
C MET A 98 -26.54 0.62 -1.36
N GLU A 99 -27.65 -0.10 -1.51
CA GLU A 99 -28.99 0.43 -1.24
C GLU A 99 -29.22 0.61 0.27
N ASP A 100 -29.72 1.79 0.66
CA ASP A 100 -30.06 2.15 2.05
C ASP A 100 -28.91 1.90 3.05
N PRO A 101 -27.74 2.54 2.84
CA PRO A 101 -26.63 2.41 3.78
C PRO A 101 -26.89 3.28 5.01
N GLN A 102 -26.66 2.71 6.19
CA GLN A 102 -26.95 3.35 7.47
C GLN A 102 -25.67 3.59 8.29
N SER A 103 -24.66 2.73 8.13
CA SER A 103 -23.33 2.93 8.75
C SER A 103 -22.21 2.32 7.90
N ILE A 104 -20.98 2.71 8.19
CA ILE A 104 -19.77 2.12 7.62
C ILE A 104 -18.87 1.65 8.77
N ILE A 105 -18.50 0.37 8.77
CA ILE A 105 -17.57 -0.19 9.76
C ILE A 105 -16.18 -0.16 9.16
N ALA A 106 -15.25 0.56 9.77
CA ALA A 106 -13.84 0.60 9.37
C ALA A 106 -13.03 -0.38 10.23
N ILE A 107 -12.10 -1.09 9.61
CA ILE A 107 -11.15 -1.98 10.30
C ILE A 107 -9.71 -1.56 10.01
N ALA A 108 -8.82 -1.84 10.96
CA ALA A 108 -7.39 -1.74 10.78
C ALA A 108 -6.68 -2.99 11.31
N VAL A 109 -5.70 -3.46 10.53
CA VAL A 109 -4.84 -4.60 10.87
C VAL A 109 -3.40 -4.14 10.81
N ALA A 110 -2.71 -4.20 11.95
CA ALA A 110 -1.33 -3.78 12.09
C ALA A 110 -0.38 -4.78 11.41
N TYR A 111 0.71 -4.27 10.83
CA TYR A 111 1.70 -5.09 10.13
C TYR A 111 3.13 -4.83 10.64
N PRO A 112 4.05 -5.80 10.47
CA PRO A 112 5.41 -5.67 10.97
C PRO A 112 6.17 -4.54 10.27
N SER A 113 7.02 -3.85 11.02
CA SER A 113 7.82 -2.73 10.51
C SER A 113 9.32 -3.00 10.58
N LYS A 114 9.74 -4.08 11.26
CA LYS A 114 11.13 -4.50 11.34
C LYS A 114 11.33 -5.83 10.61
N LEU A 115 12.40 -5.90 9.83
CA LEU A 115 12.86 -7.14 9.23
C LEU A 115 13.90 -7.77 10.16
N ARG A 116 13.53 -8.86 10.84
CA ARG A 116 14.47 -9.66 11.64
C ARG A 116 15.46 -10.37 10.72
N ASP A 117 16.71 -10.48 11.16
CA ASP A 117 17.79 -11.14 10.43
C ASP A 117 17.95 -10.64 8.98
N ALA A 118 17.74 -9.34 8.78
CA ALA A 118 17.77 -8.72 7.47
C ALA A 118 19.12 -8.98 6.77
N PRO A 119 19.13 -9.60 5.57
CA PRO A 119 20.38 -9.91 4.91
C PRO A 119 21.11 -8.62 4.49
N LYS A 120 22.44 -8.66 4.56
CA LYS A 120 23.29 -7.51 4.21
C LYS A 120 23.28 -7.28 2.70
N SER A 121 23.37 -6.01 2.30
CA SER A 121 23.54 -5.59 0.91
C SER A 121 24.96 -5.08 0.73
N GLU A 122 25.78 -5.79 -0.03
CA GLU A 122 27.21 -5.49 -0.18
C GLU A 122 27.65 -5.63 -1.63
N PRO A 123 28.81 -5.04 -2.03
CA PRO A 123 29.35 -5.23 -3.39
C PRO A 123 29.39 -6.71 -3.78
N GLY A 124 28.99 -7.04 -5.02
CA GLY A 124 28.82 -8.42 -5.49
C GLY A 124 27.53 -9.12 -5.05
N ALA A 125 26.86 -8.66 -3.99
CA ALA A 125 25.64 -9.25 -3.44
C ALA A 125 24.59 -8.18 -3.09
N ARG A 126 24.41 -7.19 -3.96
CA ARG A 126 23.47 -6.10 -3.75
C ARG A 126 22.02 -6.60 -3.69
N ARG A 127 21.27 -6.05 -2.76
CA ARG A 127 19.86 -6.38 -2.53
C ARG A 127 18.95 -5.18 -2.72
N GLY A 128 17.79 -5.44 -3.31
CA GLY A 128 16.66 -4.50 -3.33
C GLY A 128 15.80 -4.65 -2.08
N ILE A 129 14.77 -3.81 -1.96
CA ILE A 129 13.82 -3.87 -0.83
C ILE A 129 12.39 -3.63 -1.32
N LEU A 130 11.44 -4.43 -0.82
CA LEU A 130 10.00 -4.19 -0.93
C LEU A 130 9.52 -3.40 0.29
N SER A 131 8.60 -2.46 0.06
CA SER A 131 7.88 -1.75 1.13
C SER A 131 7.21 -2.74 2.09
N ARG A 132 7.12 -2.34 3.37
CA ARG A 132 6.46 -3.10 4.43
C ARG A 132 5.02 -3.45 4.11
N SER A 133 4.33 -2.64 3.30
CA SER A 133 2.96 -2.90 2.87
C SER A 133 2.82 -4.08 1.91
N ALA A 134 3.93 -4.70 1.50
CA ALA A 134 3.96 -5.87 0.63
C ALA A 134 4.69 -7.06 1.28
N TRP A 135 4.91 -7.02 2.59
CA TRP A 135 5.51 -8.12 3.34
C TRP A 135 4.46 -9.17 3.69
N GLY A 136 4.87 -10.44 3.63
CA GLY A 136 3.99 -11.57 3.87
C GLY A 136 2.91 -11.73 2.78
N ARG A 137 1.79 -12.29 3.19
CA ARG A 137 0.60 -12.48 2.36
C ARG A 137 -0.03 -11.14 1.99
N ASP A 138 -0.58 -11.08 0.78
CA ASP A 138 -1.29 -9.92 0.25
C ASP A 138 -2.41 -9.48 1.21
N TYR A 139 -2.30 -8.23 1.69
CA TYR A 139 -3.26 -7.67 2.64
C TYR A 139 -4.68 -7.63 2.09
N HIS A 140 -4.86 -7.59 0.75
CA HIS A 140 -6.19 -7.67 0.15
C HIS A 140 -6.87 -8.98 0.50
N GLU A 141 -6.14 -10.09 0.55
CA GLU A 141 -6.69 -11.38 0.98
C GLU A 141 -6.93 -11.42 2.48
N VAL A 142 -5.98 -10.90 3.26
CA VAL A 142 -6.07 -10.89 4.73
C VAL A 142 -7.26 -10.04 5.20
N LEU A 143 -7.44 -8.83 4.67
CA LEU A 143 -8.55 -7.97 5.05
C LEU A 143 -9.90 -8.48 4.54
N ARG A 144 -9.96 -9.06 3.33
CA ARG A 144 -11.20 -9.72 2.85
C ARG A 144 -11.61 -10.87 3.74
N ASP A 145 -10.65 -11.68 4.22
CA ASP A 145 -10.93 -12.72 5.22
C ASP A 145 -11.47 -12.09 6.52
N ARG A 146 -10.86 -11.03 7.04
CA ARG A 146 -11.31 -10.38 8.29
C ARG A 146 -12.70 -9.77 8.15
N LEU A 147 -12.98 -9.12 7.02
CA LEU A 147 -14.28 -8.57 6.71
C LEU A 147 -15.34 -9.67 6.56
N SER A 148 -15.01 -10.80 5.91
CA SER A 148 -15.92 -11.95 5.80
C SER A 148 -16.25 -12.56 7.16
N ARG A 149 -15.27 -12.69 8.05
CA ARG A 149 -15.48 -13.18 9.43
C ARG A 149 -16.34 -12.22 10.25
N LEU A 150 -16.12 -10.90 10.11
CA LEU A 150 -16.94 -9.87 10.72
C LEU A 150 -18.39 -9.91 10.19
N GLU A 151 -18.56 -10.06 8.88
CA GLU A 151 -19.87 -10.16 8.25
C GLU A 151 -20.66 -11.36 8.76
N ALA A 152 -20.01 -12.52 8.87
CA ALA A 152 -20.60 -13.74 9.43
C ALA A 152 -21.02 -13.52 10.90
N TRP A 153 -20.13 -12.94 11.71
CA TRP A 153 -20.38 -12.64 13.12
C TRP A 153 -21.57 -11.68 13.31
N LEU A 154 -21.69 -10.65 12.46
CA LEU A 154 -22.80 -9.70 12.47
C LEU A 154 -24.10 -10.38 12.02
N ARG A 155 -24.06 -11.20 10.97
CA ARG A 155 -25.23 -11.89 10.43
C ARG A 155 -25.88 -12.87 11.41
N GLU A 156 -25.10 -13.50 12.28
CA GLU A 156 -25.62 -14.33 13.37
C GLU A 156 -26.50 -13.54 14.36
N ARG A 157 -26.20 -12.25 14.56
CA ARG A 157 -26.88 -11.38 15.54
C ARG A 157 -27.93 -10.48 14.91
N ALA A 158 -27.70 -10.07 13.67
CA ALA A 158 -28.58 -9.25 12.83
C ALA A 158 -28.76 -9.95 11.46
N PRO A 159 -29.66 -10.95 11.35
CA PRO A 159 -29.91 -11.67 10.09
C PRO A 159 -30.38 -10.77 8.93
N GLU A 160 -30.89 -9.57 9.25
CA GLU A 160 -31.26 -8.52 8.30
C GLU A 160 -30.07 -7.78 7.65
N LEU A 161 -28.83 -8.12 8.04
CA LEU A 161 -27.62 -7.51 7.52
C LEU A 161 -27.52 -7.63 5.99
N ARG A 162 -27.39 -6.47 5.35
CA ARG A 162 -26.84 -6.29 4.02
C ARG A 162 -25.53 -5.54 4.16
N ALA A 163 -24.48 -6.07 3.53
CA ALA A 163 -23.13 -5.56 3.66
C ALA A 163 -22.45 -5.47 2.29
N LEU A 164 -21.60 -4.46 2.12
CA LEU A 164 -20.66 -4.36 1.02
C LEU A 164 -19.27 -4.09 1.60
N SER A 165 -18.39 -5.08 1.49
CA SER A 165 -17.03 -5.04 2.01
C SER A 165 -16.03 -4.60 0.94
N MET A 166 -15.08 -3.75 1.32
CA MET A 166 -14.13 -3.11 0.42
C MET A 166 -12.77 -2.94 1.11
N THR A 167 -11.70 -3.00 0.33
CA THR A 167 -10.33 -2.71 0.76
C THR A 167 -9.51 -2.38 -0.49
N ASP A 168 -8.85 -1.22 -0.50
CA ASP A 168 -7.98 -0.65 -1.54
C ASP A 168 -8.59 -0.52 -2.95
N THR A 169 -9.01 -1.64 -3.54
CA THR A 169 -9.61 -1.74 -4.87
C THR A 169 -11.07 -1.31 -4.93
N GLY A 170 -11.62 -0.85 -3.80
CA GLY A 170 -12.96 -0.31 -3.71
C GLY A 170 -13.07 1.11 -4.26
N ALA A 171 -14.31 1.59 -4.46
CA ALA A 171 -14.59 2.97 -4.81
C ALA A 171 -14.31 3.98 -3.68
N LEU A 172 -14.67 3.65 -2.42
CA LEU A 172 -14.49 4.57 -1.29
C LEU A 172 -13.02 4.93 -1.07
N VAL A 173 -12.80 5.97 -0.27
CA VAL A 173 -11.46 6.34 0.19
C VAL A 173 -11.26 5.75 1.58
N ASP A 174 -10.65 4.57 1.68
CA ASP A 174 -10.46 3.82 2.94
C ASP A 174 -9.90 4.70 4.06
N ARG A 175 -8.98 5.61 3.70
CA ARG A 175 -8.38 6.57 4.65
C ARG A 175 -9.42 7.54 5.22
N ALA A 176 -10.29 8.11 4.38
CA ALA A 176 -11.33 9.03 4.84
C ALA A 176 -12.40 8.29 5.68
N VAL A 177 -12.71 7.05 5.32
CA VAL A 177 -13.58 6.18 6.12
C VAL A 177 -12.96 5.92 7.50
N ALA A 178 -11.69 5.53 7.55
CA ALA A 178 -10.96 5.26 8.78
C ALA A 178 -10.84 6.50 9.69
N GLU A 179 -10.61 7.68 9.12
CA GLU A 179 -10.61 8.95 9.88
C GLU A 179 -11.97 9.24 10.49
N ARG A 180 -13.04 9.18 9.68
CA ARG A 180 -14.41 9.43 10.14
C ARG A 180 -14.85 8.40 11.20
N ALA A 181 -14.38 7.17 11.10
CA ALA A 181 -14.71 6.08 12.03
C ALA A 181 -13.87 6.08 13.31
N GLY A 182 -12.95 7.05 13.49
CA GLY A 182 -12.12 7.14 14.70
C GLY A 182 -11.01 6.08 14.79
N ILE A 183 -10.59 5.50 13.66
CA ILE A 183 -9.43 4.58 13.64
C ILE A 183 -8.14 5.36 13.93
N GLY A 184 -7.98 6.52 13.31
CA GLY A 184 -6.80 7.36 13.40
C GLY A 184 -7.06 8.73 12.78
N TRP A 185 -6.01 9.54 12.67
CA TRP A 185 -6.07 10.85 12.01
C TRP A 185 -5.28 10.85 10.70
N SER A 186 -5.63 11.74 9.77
CA SER A 186 -4.86 11.95 8.54
C SER A 186 -3.54 12.67 8.84
N GLY A 187 -2.42 11.95 8.69
CA GLY A 187 -1.08 12.49 8.86
C GLY A 187 -0.67 13.44 7.73
N LYS A 188 0.30 14.33 7.99
CA LYS A 188 0.90 15.19 6.97
C LYS A 188 1.58 14.41 5.82
N ASN A 189 1.86 13.12 6.02
CA ASN A 189 2.37 12.19 5.02
C ASN A 189 1.27 11.46 4.22
N CYS A 190 0.00 11.85 4.41
CA CYS A 190 -1.22 11.28 3.83
C CYS A 190 -1.61 9.88 4.34
N SER A 191 -0.86 9.26 5.26
CA SER A 191 -1.28 8.00 5.89
C SER A 191 -2.28 8.26 7.02
N ILE A 192 -3.15 7.28 7.30
CA ILE A 192 -3.85 7.24 8.59
C ILE A 192 -2.87 6.81 9.67
N ILE A 193 -2.84 7.55 10.78
CA ILE A 193 -1.99 7.29 11.91
C ILE A 193 -2.87 6.95 13.11
N THR A 194 -2.63 5.79 13.71
CA THR A 194 -3.31 5.35 14.93
C THR A 194 -2.44 5.65 16.15
N PRO A 195 -3.02 6.05 17.29
CA PRO A 195 -2.29 6.21 18.55
C PRO A 195 -1.51 4.95 18.93
N GLU A 196 -2.12 3.78 18.75
CA GLU A 196 -1.60 2.47 19.16
C GLU A 196 -0.54 1.97 18.18
N PHE A 197 -0.89 1.82 16.91
CA PHE A 197 -0.06 1.10 15.92
C PHE A 197 0.79 2.02 15.03
N GLY A 198 0.54 3.33 15.09
CA GLY A 198 1.16 4.29 14.18
C GLY A 198 0.49 4.19 12.81
N SER A 199 1.26 4.43 11.75
CA SER A 199 0.77 4.27 10.38
C SER A 199 0.97 2.88 9.79
N TRP A 200 1.54 1.94 10.57
CA TRP A 200 1.77 0.56 10.15
C TRP A 200 0.50 -0.29 10.25
N VAL A 201 -0.56 0.13 9.56
CA VAL A 201 -1.85 -0.56 9.49
C VAL A 201 -2.36 -0.64 8.06
N TYR A 202 -2.96 -1.78 7.70
CA TYR A 202 -3.82 -1.92 6.53
C TYR A 202 -5.24 -1.51 6.90
N LEU A 203 -6.01 -0.99 5.93
CA LEU A 203 -7.37 -0.48 6.12
C LEU A 203 -8.35 -1.24 5.23
N GLY A 204 -9.54 -1.47 5.76
CA GLY A 204 -10.69 -1.92 4.98
C GLY A 204 -11.97 -1.49 5.64
N GLU A 205 -13.08 -1.64 4.93
CA GLU A 205 -14.37 -1.17 5.39
C GLU A 205 -15.54 -2.05 4.93
N MET A 206 -16.65 -1.92 5.63
CA MET A 206 -17.91 -2.58 5.33
C MET A 206 -19.05 -1.57 5.44
N ILE A 207 -19.68 -1.23 4.31
CA ILE A 207 -20.93 -0.47 4.30
C ILE A 207 -22.04 -1.41 4.76
N THR A 208 -22.92 -0.97 5.67
CA THR A 208 -24.03 -1.79 6.17
C THR A 208 -25.34 -1.02 6.19
N ASN A 209 -26.46 -1.73 6.09
CA ASN A 209 -27.80 -1.20 6.34
C ASN A 209 -28.15 -1.13 7.84
N LEU A 210 -27.20 -1.43 8.74
CA LEU A 210 -27.44 -1.39 10.17
C LEU A 210 -27.18 0.04 10.69
N PRO A 211 -28.10 0.67 11.44
CA PRO A 211 -27.93 2.01 12.01
C PRO A 211 -27.07 1.96 13.28
N LEU A 212 -25.83 1.47 13.15
CA LEU A 212 -24.85 1.46 14.23
C LEU A 212 -24.46 2.90 14.57
N PRO A 213 -24.44 3.30 15.86
CA PRO A 213 -24.10 4.66 16.23
C PRO A 213 -22.63 4.97 15.86
N PRO A 214 -22.31 6.13 15.26
CA PRO A 214 -20.95 6.45 14.85
C PRO A 214 -20.01 6.65 16.05
N ASP A 215 -18.72 6.47 15.82
CA ASP A 215 -17.63 6.85 16.71
C ASP A 215 -17.18 8.28 16.44
N ALA A 216 -16.52 8.89 17.42
CA ALA A 216 -15.90 10.19 17.25
C ALA A 216 -14.54 10.05 16.53
N PRO A 217 -14.21 10.97 15.60
CA PRO A 217 -12.86 11.07 15.04
C PRO A 217 -11.79 11.28 16.12
N VAL A 218 -10.59 10.79 15.84
CA VAL A 218 -9.41 10.98 16.70
C VAL A 218 -8.98 12.45 16.65
N THR A 219 -8.63 13.04 17.80
CA THR A 219 -8.31 14.48 17.92
C THR A 219 -6.82 14.81 17.77
N GLU A 220 -5.97 13.80 17.88
CA GLU A 220 -4.54 13.88 17.74
C GLU A 220 -4.15 14.36 16.34
N MET A 221 -3.08 15.15 16.26
CA MET A 221 -2.58 15.69 14.99
C MET A 221 -1.05 15.72 14.97
N CYS A 222 -0.48 15.99 13.81
CA CYS A 222 0.98 16.10 13.64
C CYS A 222 1.63 17.32 14.31
N GLY A 223 0.84 18.32 14.74
CA GLY A 223 1.36 19.62 15.19
C GLY A 223 2.24 20.29 14.14
N GLU A 224 3.32 20.95 14.57
CA GLU A 224 4.26 21.67 13.70
C GLU A 224 5.28 20.76 12.96
N CYS A 225 5.23 19.45 13.17
CA CYS A 225 6.20 18.53 12.55
C CYS A 225 6.13 18.55 11.01
N THR A 226 7.27 18.52 10.33
CA THR A 226 7.40 18.45 8.85
C THR A 226 8.30 17.32 8.35
N LYS A 227 8.83 16.47 9.25
CA LYS A 227 9.87 15.46 8.92
C LYS A 227 9.57 14.59 7.69
N CYS A 228 8.32 14.20 7.49
CA CYS A 228 7.92 13.39 6.35
C CYS A 228 7.98 14.14 5.01
N ILE A 229 7.63 15.42 5.02
CA ILE A 229 7.70 16.32 3.86
C ILE A 229 9.16 16.54 3.51
N ASP A 230 9.98 16.90 4.51
CA ASP A 230 11.41 17.19 4.34
C ASP A 230 12.20 15.97 3.87
N ALA A 231 11.82 14.77 4.30
CA ALA A 231 12.48 13.52 3.93
C ALA A 231 11.99 12.92 2.61
N CYS A 232 10.92 13.44 2.00
CA CYS A 232 10.35 12.87 0.77
C CYS A 232 11.39 12.94 -0.37
N PRO A 233 11.87 11.81 -0.94
CA PRO A 233 13.02 11.83 -1.85
C PRO A 233 12.83 12.67 -3.11
N THR A 234 11.57 12.79 -3.54
CA THR A 234 11.15 13.47 -4.76
C THR A 234 10.36 14.75 -4.50
N GLY A 235 10.16 15.14 -3.22
CA GLY A 235 9.27 16.25 -2.87
C GLY A 235 7.80 16.00 -3.27
N ALA A 236 7.38 14.73 -3.38
CA ALA A 236 6.02 14.37 -3.76
C ALA A 236 4.97 14.79 -2.72
N LEU A 237 5.37 14.93 -1.44
CA LEU A 237 4.54 15.59 -0.43
C LEU A 237 4.68 17.10 -0.62
N VAL A 238 3.78 17.69 -1.40
CA VAL A 238 3.81 19.11 -1.79
C VAL A 238 3.24 20.03 -0.71
N GLY A 239 2.65 19.47 0.34
CA GLY A 239 2.14 20.16 1.51
C GLY A 239 1.62 19.18 2.56
N PRO A 240 1.19 19.68 3.74
CA PRO A 240 0.57 18.87 4.79
C PRO A 240 -0.64 18.08 4.27
N GLY A 241 -0.52 16.75 4.17
CA GLY A 241 -1.61 15.91 3.67
C GLY A 241 -1.84 16.01 2.16
N GLU A 242 -0.97 16.70 1.42
CA GLU A 242 -1.05 16.83 -0.04
C GLU A 242 0.03 16.02 -0.74
N LEU A 243 -0.38 15.05 -1.55
CA LEU A 243 0.51 14.25 -2.39
C LEU A 243 0.39 14.69 -3.85
N ASN A 244 1.51 14.75 -4.56
CA ASN A 244 1.57 14.61 -6.01
C ASN A 244 1.95 13.17 -6.34
N ALA A 245 0.97 12.33 -6.67
CA ALA A 245 1.21 10.89 -6.84
C ALA A 245 2.14 10.61 -8.01
N GLN A 246 2.11 11.43 -9.07
CA GLN A 246 2.99 11.32 -10.25
C GLN A 246 4.48 11.45 -9.91
N ALA A 247 4.82 12.03 -8.76
CA ALA A 247 6.20 12.13 -8.25
C ALA A 247 6.51 11.13 -7.12
N CYS A 248 5.51 10.44 -6.56
CA CYS A 248 5.68 9.58 -5.41
C CYS A 248 6.48 8.32 -5.77
N VAL A 249 7.58 8.04 -5.06
CA VAL A 249 8.39 6.82 -5.31
C VAL A 249 7.55 5.55 -5.23
N SER A 250 6.56 5.48 -4.33
CA SER A 250 5.63 4.35 -4.26
C SER A 250 4.88 4.14 -5.58
N TYR A 251 4.37 5.21 -6.19
CA TYR A 251 3.74 5.16 -7.51
C TYR A 251 4.74 4.80 -8.61
N LEU A 252 5.89 5.48 -8.64
CA LEU A 252 6.90 5.32 -9.69
C LEU A 252 7.39 3.87 -9.80
N THR A 253 7.58 3.18 -8.66
CA THR A 253 8.00 1.76 -8.65
C THR A 253 6.96 0.82 -9.28
N GLN A 254 5.71 1.23 -9.44
CA GLN A 254 4.60 0.42 -9.95
C GLN A 254 4.22 0.72 -11.41
N THR A 255 4.76 1.80 -11.98
CA THR A 255 4.54 2.16 -13.39
C THR A 255 5.16 1.11 -14.32
N LYS A 256 4.57 0.93 -15.50
CA LYS A 256 5.04 -0.08 -16.49
C LYS A 256 5.98 0.51 -17.55
N GLY A 257 5.92 1.82 -17.74
CA GLY A 257 6.71 2.52 -18.74
C GLY A 257 8.10 2.91 -18.23
N TYR A 258 8.74 3.77 -19.00
CA TYR A 258 9.98 4.38 -18.61
C TYR A 258 9.82 5.35 -17.43
N LEU A 259 10.95 5.60 -16.77
CA LEU A 259 11.10 6.65 -15.79
C LEU A 259 12.12 7.68 -16.32
N SER A 260 11.97 8.93 -15.88
CA SER A 260 12.96 9.96 -16.16
C SER A 260 14.26 9.69 -15.39
N ASP A 261 15.38 10.26 -15.85
CA ASP A 261 16.66 10.16 -15.14
C ASP A 261 16.53 10.63 -13.68
N GLY A 262 15.92 11.80 -13.46
CA GLY A 262 15.68 12.34 -12.12
C GLY A 262 14.88 11.39 -11.22
N GLN A 263 13.86 10.70 -11.77
CA GLN A 263 13.09 9.71 -11.02
C GLN A 263 13.95 8.48 -10.66
N MET A 264 14.67 7.92 -11.63
CA MET A 264 15.53 6.73 -11.41
C MET A 264 16.60 7.01 -10.34
N ARG A 265 17.17 8.21 -10.30
CA ARG A 265 18.14 8.63 -9.28
C ARG A 265 17.57 8.67 -7.85
N LYS A 266 16.26 8.85 -7.69
CA LYS A 266 15.59 9.00 -6.38
C LYS A 266 14.94 7.73 -5.86
N ILE A 267 14.85 6.66 -6.67
CA ILE A 267 14.28 5.37 -6.24
C ILE A 267 15.19 4.64 -5.25
N GLY A 268 16.51 4.74 -5.42
CA GLY A 268 17.47 3.98 -4.62
C GLY A 268 17.40 2.49 -4.96
N ASN A 269 17.34 1.63 -3.94
CA ASN A 269 17.19 0.17 -4.12
C ASN A 269 15.75 -0.34 -3.91
N ARG A 270 14.75 0.55 -3.95
CA ARG A 270 13.33 0.21 -3.76
C ARG A 270 12.80 -0.51 -5.00
N LEU A 271 12.37 -1.75 -4.81
CA LEU A 271 11.80 -2.58 -5.88
C LEU A 271 10.29 -2.40 -6.02
N TYR A 272 9.61 -2.11 -4.91
CA TYR A 272 8.17 -1.87 -4.85
C TYR A 272 7.85 -1.00 -3.62
N GLY A 273 7.06 0.05 -3.82
CA GLY A 273 6.63 0.95 -2.75
C GLY A 273 7.74 1.86 -2.21
N CYS A 274 7.39 2.67 -1.19
CA CYS A 274 8.32 3.54 -0.48
C CYS A 274 7.82 3.82 0.92
N ASP A 275 8.69 3.60 1.93
CA ASP A 275 8.32 3.76 3.34
C ASP A 275 8.91 5.01 3.98
N THR A 276 9.66 5.84 3.24
CA THR A 276 10.47 6.92 3.82
C THR A 276 9.65 7.89 4.67
N CYS A 277 8.47 8.32 4.19
CA CYS A 277 7.60 9.25 4.91
C CYS A 277 6.97 8.65 6.18
N GLN A 278 6.94 7.33 6.31
CA GLN A 278 6.48 6.60 7.50
C GLN A 278 7.64 6.31 8.45
N ILE A 279 8.80 5.89 7.93
CA ILE A 279 10.01 5.58 8.73
C ILE A 279 10.46 6.80 9.55
N VAL A 280 10.43 8.00 8.96
CA VAL A 280 10.86 9.24 9.65
C VAL A 280 9.80 9.81 10.60
N CYS A 281 8.57 9.27 10.57
CA CYS A 281 7.48 9.77 11.39
C CYS A 281 7.74 9.47 12.87
N PRO A 282 7.76 10.48 13.77
CA PRO A 282 8.00 10.25 15.20
C PRO A 282 7.01 9.29 15.85
N VAL A 283 5.76 9.26 15.37
CA VAL A 283 4.69 8.41 15.92
C VAL A 283 4.96 6.92 15.65
N ASN A 284 5.76 6.59 14.65
CA ASN A 284 6.14 5.21 14.34
C ASN A 284 7.37 4.73 15.12
N ARG A 285 8.02 5.60 15.90
CA ARG A 285 9.20 5.22 16.67
C ARG A 285 8.86 4.09 17.64
N GLY A 286 9.61 2.99 17.56
CA GLY A 286 9.44 1.83 18.44
C GLY A 286 8.27 0.92 18.08
N LYS A 287 7.46 1.24 17.05
CA LYS A 287 6.28 0.45 16.69
C LYS A 287 6.62 -0.66 15.69
N ASP A 288 6.41 -1.90 16.09
CA ASP A 288 6.61 -3.11 15.30
C ASP A 288 5.64 -4.21 15.76
N TRP A 289 4.76 -4.68 14.86
CA TRP A 289 3.63 -5.54 15.22
C TRP A 289 3.73 -6.88 14.50
N THR A 290 3.89 -7.95 15.26
CA THR A 290 4.28 -9.27 14.72
C THR A 290 3.30 -10.40 15.05
N HIS A 291 2.13 -10.06 15.58
CA HIS A 291 1.13 -11.03 16.05
C HIS A 291 0.27 -11.66 14.95
N HIS A 292 0.32 -11.14 13.71
CA HIS A 292 -0.27 -11.80 12.53
C HIS A 292 0.82 -12.57 11.79
N GLU A 293 0.72 -13.90 11.81
CA GLU A 293 1.72 -14.81 11.27
C GLU A 293 1.82 -14.69 9.74
N GLU A 294 0.69 -14.58 9.05
CA GLU A 294 0.64 -14.49 7.59
C GLU A 294 1.23 -13.19 7.04
N LEU A 295 1.42 -12.17 7.88
CA LEU A 295 2.03 -10.89 7.51
C LEU A 295 3.54 -10.85 7.79
N GLN A 296 4.12 -11.92 8.34
CA GLN A 296 5.55 -11.96 8.59
C GLN A 296 6.36 -11.97 7.28
N PRO A 297 7.41 -11.15 7.18
CA PRO A 297 8.26 -11.13 5.99
C PRO A 297 9.19 -12.35 5.95
N ASP A 298 9.32 -12.95 4.77
CA ASP A 298 10.50 -13.74 4.43
C ASP A 298 11.63 -12.78 3.98
N PRO A 299 12.77 -12.71 4.71
CA PRO A 299 13.86 -11.80 4.41
C PRO A 299 14.43 -11.93 2.99
N ASP A 300 14.49 -13.14 2.43
CA ASP A 300 15.01 -13.33 1.09
C ASP A 300 14.00 -12.89 0.03
N THR A 301 12.70 -12.96 0.32
CA THR A 301 11.66 -12.47 -0.59
C THR A 301 11.53 -10.95 -0.53
N VAL A 302 11.52 -10.34 0.65
CA VAL A 302 11.31 -8.88 0.78
C VAL A 302 12.58 -8.08 0.57
N LYS A 303 13.76 -8.67 0.78
CA LYS A 303 15.07 -8.07 0.51
C LYS A 303 15.92 -8.94 -0.46
N PRO A 304 15.46 -9.15 -1.71
CA PRO A 304 16.07 -10.10 -2.63
C PRO A 304 17.37 -9.57 -3.25
N LEU A 305 18.27 -10.49 -3.64
CA LEU A 305 19.41 -10.17 -4.49
C LEU A 305 18.96 -9.58 -5.84
N LEU A 306 19.64 -8.54 -6.31
CA LEU A 306 19.24 -7.80 -7.51
C LEU A 306 19.51 -8.57 -8.81
N VAL A 307 20.72 -9.14 -8.95
CA VAL A 307 21.14 -9.82 -10.20
C VAL A 307 20.23 -10.99 -10.57
N PRO A 308 19.85 -11.90 -9.65
CA PRO A 308 18.93 -13.00 -9.97
C PRO A 308 17.56 -12.54 -10.47
N LEU A 309 17.11 -11.33 -10.11
CA LEU A 309 15.83 -10.81 -10.60
C LEU A 309 15.87 -10.52 -12.10
N LEU A 310 17.02 -10.19 -12.68
CA LEU A 310 17.12 -9.75 -14.08
C LEU A 310 16.67 -10.83 -15.07
N SER A 311 17.01 -12.09 -14.80
CA SER A 311 16.66 -13.24 -15.64
C SER A 311 15.50 -14.09 -15.11
N MET A 312 14.83 -13.66 -14.04
CA MET A 312 13.73 -14.41 -13.43
C MET A 312 12.59 -14.70 -14.41
N SER A 313 12.17 -15.95 -14.50
CA SER A 313 11.03 -16.38 -15.31
C SER A 313 9.69 -15.97 -14.69
N ASN A 314 8.59 -16.04 -15.46
CA ASN A 314 7.26 -15.79 -14.91
C ASN A 314 6.85 -16.84 -13.86
N ARG A 315 7.31 -18.09 -14.03
CA ARG A 315 7.03 -19.19 -13.09
C ARG A 315 7.71 -18.94 -11.75
N GLU A 316 9.02 -18.70 -11.75
CA GLU A 316 9.79 -18.38 -10.54
C GLU A 316 9.26 -17.12 -9.85
N PHE A 317 8.85 -16.10 -10.63
CA PHE A 317 8.25 -14.89 -10.07
C PHE A 317 6.94 -15.20 -9.34
N LYS A 318 6.06 -16.02 -9.93
CA LYS A 318 4.78 -16.40 -9.30
C LYS A 318 5.01 -17.25 -8.06
N GLU A 319 5.96 -18.18 -8.11
CA GLU A 319 6.33 -19.04 -6.97
C GLU A 319 6.87 -18.21 -5.80
N ARG A 320 7.72 -17.20 -6.07
CA ARG A 320 8.37 -16.40 -5.02
C ARG A 320 7.56 -15.21 -4.53
N PHE A 321 6.94 -14.45 -5.44
CA PHE A 321 6.27 -13.18 -5.11
C PHE A 321 4.75 -13.25 -5.23
N GLY A 322 4.18 -14.31 -5.80
CA GLY A 322 2.76 -14.36 -6.18
C GLY A 322 1.78 -14.23 -5.03
N ALA A 323 2.20 -14.51 -3.79
CA ALA A 323 1.40 -14.32 -2.59
C ALA A 323 1.49 -12.90 -2.00
N SER A 324 2.37 -12.04 -2.50
CA SER A 324 2.57 -10.67 -2.02
C SER A 324 1.80 -9.66 -2.86
N ALA A 325 1.32 -8.58 -2.22
CA ALA A 325 0.72 -7.43 -2.90
C ALA A 325 1.63 -6.84 -3.99
N ALA A 326 2.96 -6.97 -3.87
CA ALA A 326 3.91 -6.48 -4.87
C ALA A 326 3.79 -7.17 -6.25
N ALA A 327 3.14 -8.34 -6.32
CA ALA A 327 3.01 -9.10 -7.56
C ALA A 327 1.90 -8.60 -8.52
N TRP A 328 1.04 -7.67 -8.11
CA TRP A 328 -0.15 -7.26 -8.88
C TRP A 328 0.15 -6.71 -10.29
N ARG A 329 1.35 -6.16 -10.52
CA ARG A 329 1.83 -5.68 -11.84
C ARG A 329 2.70 -6.67 -12.59
N GLY A 330 2.91 -7.85 -12.02
CA GLY A 330 3.87 -8.84 -12.49
C GLY A 330 5.31 -8.38 -12.33
N LYS A 331 6.25 -9.18 -12.86
CA LYS A 331 7.69 -8.96 -12.68
C LYS A 331 8.27 -7.72 -13.36
N LYS A 332 7.59 -7.16 -14.37
CA LYS A 332 8.18 -6.15 -15.26
C LYS A 332 8.66 -4.89 -14.50
N PRO A 333 7.85 -4.24 -13.65
CA PRO A 333 8.32 -3.07 -12.90
C PRO A 333 9.42 -3.43 -11.89
N ILE A 334 9.30 -4.56 -11.20
CA ILE A 334 10.31 -5.03 -10.24
C ILE A 334 11.66 -5.26 -10.92
N GLN A 335 11.69 -5.89 -12.09
CA GLN A 335 12.92 -6.08 -12.87
C GLN A 335 13.52 -4.75 -13.32
N ARG A 336 12.70 -3.81 -13.80
CA ARG A 336 13.15 -2.44 -14.14
C ARG A 336 13.78 -1.76 -12.92
N ASN A 337 13.13 -1.85 -11.76
CA ASN A 337 13.62 -1.24 -10.53
C ASN A 337 14.90 -1.93 -10.01
N ALA A 338 15.08 -3.23 -10.27
CA ALA A 338 16.31 -3.93 -9.96
C ALA A 338 17.49 -3.42 -10.80
N VAL A 339 17.27 -3.18 -12.09
CA VAL A 339 18.26 -2.54 -12.98
C VAL A 339 18.61 -1.13 -12.48
N ILE A 340 17.61 -0.32 -12.11
CA ILE A 340 17.81 1.01 -11.53
C ILE A 340 18.66 0.93 -10.26
N ALA A 341 18.36 -0.02 -9.37
CA ALA A 341 19.10 -0.23 -8.13
C ALA A 341 20.57 -0.60 -8.36
N LEU A 342 20.87 -1.43 -9.37
CA LEU A 342 22.25 -1.76 -9.75
C LEU A 342 23.02 -0.53 -10.25
N GLY A 343 22.38 0.31 -11.07
CA GLY A 343 22.93 1.60 -11.51
C GLY A 343 23.11 2.60 -10.36
N HIS A 344 22.20 2.59 -9.37
CA HIS A 344 22.30 3.39 -8.15
C HIS A 344 23.52 3.00 -7.32
N PHE A 345 23.75 1.69 -7.09
CA PHE A 345 24.92 1.20 -6.38
C PHE A 345 26.23 1.30 -7.16
N ARG A 346 26.15 1.59 -8.47
CA ARG A 346 27.27 1.49 -9.42
C ARG A 346 27.96 0.13 -9.33
N GLU A 347 27.16 -0.94 -9.34
CA GLU A 347 27.64 -2.31 -9.09
C GLU A 347 28.41 -2.86 -10.28
N ALA A 348 29.75 -2.77 -10.23
CA ALA A 348 30.63 -3.18 -11.32
C ALA A 348 30.48 -4.67 -11.68
N SER A 349 30.24 -5.55 -10.70
CA SER A 349 30.09 -6.99 -10.96
C SER A 349 28.82 -7.33 -11.75
N ALA A 350 27.86 -6.41 -11.86
CA ALA A 350 26.61 -6.61 -12.59
C ALA A 350 26.68 -6.16 -14.06
N VAL A 351 27.82 -5.59 -14.51
CA VAL A 351 27.99 -5.14 -15.90
C VAL A 351 27.70 -6.25 -16.92
N PRO A 352 28.24 -7.48 -16.79
CA PRO A 352 27.93 -8.55 -17.74
C PRO A 352 26.43 -8.88 -17.83
N ASP A 353 25.73 -8.91 -16.69
CA ASP A 353 24.29 -9.17 -16.66
C ASP A 353 23.47 -8.03 -17.28
N LEU A 354 23.87 -6.78 -17.04
CA LEU A 354 23.23 -5.61 -17.62
C LEU A 354 23.45 -5.53 -19.13
N ILE A 355 24.62 -5.93 -19.62
CA ILE A 355 24.89 -6.05 -21.06
C ILE A 355 23.94 -7.08 -21.68
N ARG A 356 23.78 -8.25 -21.06
CA ARG A 356 22.82 -9.26 -21.51
C ARG A 356 21.38 -8.73 -21.54
N VAL A 357 20.98 -7.97 -20.53
CA VAL A 357 19.65 -7.31 -20.53
C VAL A 357 19.54 -6.29 -21.66
N LEU A 358 20.58 -5.49 -21.90
CA LEU A 358 20.62 -4.50 -22.98
C LEU A 358 20.53 -5.16 -24.36
N THR A 359 21.13 -6.34 -24.57
CA THR A 359 21.19 -6.98 -25.89
C THR A 359 20.01 -7.91 -26.17
N ASP A 360 19.57 -8.68 -25.17
CA ASP A 360 18.73 -9.85 -25.41
C ASP A 360 17.28 -9.67 -24.93
N ASP A 361 17.00 -8.70 -24.04
CA ASP A 361 15.66 -8.57 -23.48
C ASP A 361 14.67 -8.04 -24.53
N PRO A 362 13.52 -8.70 -24.74
CA PRO A 362 12.56 -8.28 -25.77
C PRO A 362 11.87 -6.94 -25.44
N ARG A 363 11.96 -6.45 -24.20
CA ARG A 363 11.24 -5.26 -23.74
C ARG A 363 12.12 -4.02 -23.88
N PRO A 364 11.75 -3.04 -24.72
CA PRO A 364 12.52 -1.80 -24.88
C PRO A 364 12.77 -1.07 -23.55
N VAL A 365 11.73 -0.99 -22.70
CA VAL A 365 11.83 -0.36 -21.38
C VAL A 365 13.00 -0.92 -20.55
N LEU A 366 13.20 -2.24 -20.58
CA LEU A 366 14.27 -2.85 -19.78
C LEU A 366 15.64 -2.64 -20.42
N ARG A 367 15.75 -2.74 -21.75
CA ARG A 367 16.98 -2.44 -22.50
C ARG A 367 17.43 -1.00 -22.28
N GLY A 368 16.54 -0.03 -22.44
CA GLY A 368 16.85 1.39 -22.21
C GLY A 368 17.16 1.73 -20.75
N THR A 369 16.57 1.01 -19.80
CA THR A 369 16.92 1.14 -18.37
C THR A 369 18.29 0.52 -18.07
N ALA A 370 18.64 -0.59 -18.73
CA ALA A 370 19.96 -1.21 -18.61
C ALA A 370 21.05 -0.32 -19.20
N ALA A 371 20.77 0.36 -20.33
CA ALA A 371 21.66 1.37 -20.90
C ALA A 371 21.96 2.48 -19.88
N TRP A 372 20.92 3.01 -19.22
CA TRP A 372 21.08 4.01 -18.15
C TRP A 372 21.94 3.49 -16.99
N ALA A 373 21.69 2.26 -16.52
CA ALA A 373 22.48 1.68 -15.44
C ALA A 373 23.96 1.49 -15.83
N LEU A 374 24.23 1.04 -17.05
CA LEU A 374 25.58 0.89 -17.61
C LEU A 374 26.30 2.24 -17.71
N GLY A 375 25.62 3.29 -18.19
CA GLY A 375 26.18 4.66 -18.21
C GLY A 375 26.53 5.17 -16.81
N ARG A 376 25.77 4.77 -15.78
CA ARG A 376 26.07 5.12 -14.38
C ARG A 376 27.20 4.31 -13.76
N ILE A 377 27.30 3.01 -14.08
CA ILE A 377 28.38 2.17 -13.57
C ILE A 377 29.71 2.57 -14.25
N GLY A 378 29.66 2.71 -15.57
CA GLY A 378 30.77 3.06 -16.44
C GLY A 378 31.81 1.96 -16.60
N GLY A 379 32.94 2.37 -17.19
CA GLY A 379 34.05 1.49 -17.53
C GLY A 379 34.04 1.05 -19.01
N PRO A 380 35.19 0.56 -19.52
CA PRO A 380 35.36 0.28 -20.95
C PRO A 380 34.42 -0.79 -21.50
N GLU A 381 34.02 -1.76 -20.67
CA GLU A 381 33.10 -2.82 -21.07
C GLU A 381 31.68 -2.29 -21.29
N ALA A 382 31.19 -1.46 -20.35
CA ALA A 382 29.89 -0.80 -20.47
C ALA A 382 29.84 0.12 -21.70
N GLU A 383 30.88 0.91 -21.94
CA GLU A 383 30.96 1.80 -23.10
C GLU A 383 30.92 1.03 -24.42
N ARG A 384 31.74 -0.02 -24.57
CA ARG A 384 31.74 -0.85 -25.78
C ARG A 384 30.37 -1.47 -26.04
N ALA A 385 29.72 -1.99 -25.00
CA ALA A 385 28.40 -2.58 -25.14
C ALA A 385 27.33 -1.56 -25.54
N LEU A 386 27.36 -0.35 -24.98
CA LEU A 386 26.45 0.74 -25.35
C LEU A 386 26.62 1.15 -26.82
N ARG A 387 27.86 1.30 -27.30
CA ARG A 387 28.14 1.65 -28.71
C ARG A 387 27.61 0.55 -29.66
N GLN A 388 27.89 -0.72 -29.34
CA GLN A 388 27.39 -1.85 -30.15
C GLN A 388 25.86 -1.98 -30.13
N ALA A 389 25.21 -1.70 -29.00
CA ALA A 389 23.76 -1.73 -28.89
C ALA A 389 23.12 -0.59 -29.70
N LEU A 390 23.72 0.61 -29.72
CA LEU A 390 23.21 1.75 -30.46
C LEU A 390 23.12 1.47 -31.97
N ASP A 391 24.08 0.73 -32.53
CA ASP A 391 24.09 0.37 -33.95
C ASP A 391 22.96 -0.58 -34.36
N ARG A 392 22.34 -1.27 -33.39
CA ARG A 392 21.34 -2.33 -33.62
C ARG A 392 19.96 -2.01 -33.10
N GLU A 393 19.83 -1.05 -32.18
CA GLU A 393 18.57 -0.74 -31.52
C GLU A 393 17.59 -0.06 -32.47
N ALA A 394 16.39 -0.62 -32.55
CA ALA A 394 15.31 -0.13 -33.40
C ALA A 394 14.29 0.75 -32.65
N ASP A 395 14.17 0.59 -31.33
CA ASP A 395 13.28 1.38 -30.50
C ASP A 395 13.83 2.81 -30.29
N PRO A 396 13.14 3.86 -30.75
CA PRO A 396 13.66 5.23 -30.70
C PRO A 396 13.96 5.73 -29.28
N GLU A 397 13.13 5.36 -28.29
CA GLU A 397 13.34 5.78 -26.91
C GLU A 397 14.53 5.05 -26.27
N THR A 398 14.70 3.76 -26.55
CA THR A 398 15.89 2.99 -26.13
C THR A 398 17.15 3.58 -26.74
N SER A 399 17.15 3.88 -28.04
CA SER A 399 18.27 4.53 -28.73
C SER A 399 18.61 5.90 -28.12
N ALA A 400 17.60 6.70 -27.77
CA ALA A 400 17.83 7.97 -27.08
C ALA A 400 18.49 7.78 -25.69
N ARG A 401 18.09 6.73 -24.95
CA ARG A 401 18.69 6.40 -23.64
C ARG A 401 20.12 5.87 -23.75
N ILE A 402 20.41 5.08 -24.78
CA ILE A 402 21.78 4.63 -25.06
C ILE A 402 22.69 5.83 -25.38
N LYS A 403 22.22 6.77 -26.20
CA LYS A 403 22.96 8.02 -26.49
C LYS A 403 23.20 8.84 -25.22
N ALA A 404 22.17 9.08 -24.41
CA ALA A 404 22.31 9.79 -23.14
C ALA A 404 23.27 9.07 -22.17
N ALA A 405 23.28 7.74 -22.15
CA ALA A 405 24.22 6.97 -21.35
C ALA A 405 25.68 7.13 -21.83
N LEU A 406 25.93 7.16 -23.14
CA LEU A 406 27.24 7.43 -23.71
C LEU A 406 27.72 8.86 -23.39
N GLU A 407 26.85 9.86 -23.55
CA GLU A 407 27.15 11.25 -23.18
C GLU A 407 27.50 11.40 -21.70
N ALA A 408 26.83 10.65 -20.82
CA ALA A 408 27.12 10.64 -19.38
C ALA A 408 28.45 9.96 -19.04
N LEU A 409 28.96 9.06 -19.88
CA LEU A 409 30.31 8.46 -19.71
C LEU A 409 31.41 9.42 -20.14
N GLU A 410 31.18 10.20 -21.18
CA GLU A 410 32.11 11.24 -21.65
C GLU A 410 32.20 12.42 -20.65
N ASN A 411 31.09 12.70 -19.97
CA ASN A 411 30.98 13.76 -18.96
C ASN A 411 30.57 13.18 -17.60
N PRO A 412 31.46 12.43 -16.91
CA PRO A 412 31.12 11.75 -15.68
C PRO A 412 30.82 12.77 -14.57
N GLU A 413 29.58 12.75 -14.09
CA GLU A 413 29.20 13.55 -12.94
C GLU A 413 29.98 13.15 -11.67
N PRO A 414 30.24 14.09 -10.75
CA PRO A 414 30.79 13.79 -9.43
C PRO A 414 29.99 12.68 -8.76
N ARG A 415 30.68 11.77 -8.06
CA ARG A 415 30.00 10.71 -7.30
C ARG A 415 29.03 11.35 -6.31
N ASP A 416 27.74 11.09 -6.47
CA ASP A 416 26.71 11.47 -5.51
C ASP A 416 27.14 11.05 -4.09
N ALA A 417 27.50 12.02 -3.24
CA ALA A 417 28.10 11.76 -1.92
C ALA A 417 27.19 10.96 -0.96
N ALA A 418 25.93 10.73 -1.34
CA ALA A 418 24.90 10.09 -0.53
C ALA A 418 24.61 8.60 -0.89
N GLY A 419 25.06 8.08 -2.04
CA GLY A 419 24.52 6.85 -2.63
C GLY A 419 24.92 5.51 -1.97
N GLY A 420 25.89 5.49 -1.06
CA GLY A 420 26.45 4.22 -0.55
C GLY A 420 26.23 3.90 0.93
N ARG A 421 25.93 4.88 1.79
CA ARG A 421 25.97 4.68 3.26
C ARG A 421 24.70 5.04 4.02
N ALA A 422 23.77 5.79 3.43
CA ALA A 422 22.69 6.44 4.17
C ALA A 422 21.31 5.75 4.07
N ASP A 423 21.06 4.93 3.03
CA ASP A 423 19.77 4.24 2.87
C ASP A 423 19.76 2.87 3.57
N ASP A 424 20.86 2.10 3.50
CA ASP A 424 20.92 0.75 4.09
C ASP A 424 20.89 0.75 5.63
N ARG A 425 21.42 1.79 6.30
CA ARG A 425 21.31 1.96 7.76
C ARG A 425 19.92 2.36 8.24
N ARG A 426 19.07 2.93 7.38
CA ARG A 426 17.70 3.32 7.72
C ARG A 426 16.68 2.22 7.43
N HIS A 427 17.05 1.24 6.59
CA HIS A 427 16.18 0.16 6.15
C HIS A 427 16.58 -1.20 6.74
N GLY A 428 17.84 -1.39 7.12
CA GLY A 428 18.26 -2.49 7.99
C GLY A 428 18.04 -2.11 9.45
N GLY A 429 17.15 -2.83 10.14
CA GLY A 429 17.02 -2.75 11.58
C GLY A 429 18.32 -3.20 12.24
N ALA A 430 19.24 -2.27 12.42
CA ALA A 430 20.35 -2.40 13.34
C ALA A 430 20.11 -1.37 14.43
N ASP A 431 19.83 -1.91 15.61
CA ASP A 431 19.84 -1.28 16.90
C ASP A 431 21.16 -0.51 17.07
N SER A 432 21.21 0.75 16.65
CA SER A 432 22.34 1.63 17.00
C SER A 432 22.00 2.23 18.35
N GLY A 433 22.48 1.56 19.41
CA GLY A 433 22.45 2.08 20.76
C GLY A 433 22.86 3.56 20.79
N VAL A 434 21.96 4.38 21.30
CA VAL A 434 22.23 5.76 21.71
C VAL A 434 22.17 5.75 23.24
N PRO A 435 23.09 6.43 23.94
CA PRO A 435 23.32 6.22 25.36
C PRO A 435 22.06 6.54 26.15
N ILE A 436 21.78 5.66 27.10
CA ILE A 436 20.86 5.91 28.21
C ILE A 436 21.39 7.17 28.89
N TYR A 437 20.67 8.28 28.78
CA TYR A 437 20.93 9.42 29.66
C TYR A 437 20.57 8.92 31.06
N GLU A 438 21.58 8.76 31.90
CA GLU A 438 21.40 8.54 33.34
C GLU A 438 20.51 9.66 33.87
N GLU A 439 19.30 9.31 34.30
CA GLU A 439 18.45 10.20 35.08
C GLU A 439 19.19 10.51 36.38
N GLY A 440 19.58 11.78 36.51
CA GLY A 440 20.19 12.33 37.70
C GLY A 440 19.32 12.05 38.91
N ALA A 441 19.91 11.36 39.88
CA ALA A 441 19.36 11.18 41.21
C ALA A 441 18.96 12.53 41.82
N ALA A 442 17.66 12.71 42.04
CA ALA A 442 17.14 13.72 42.94
C ALA A 442 17.63 13.39 44.35
N LYS A 443 18.53 14.22 44.90
CA LYS A 443 18.86 14.24 46.32
C LYS A 443 17.67 14.83 47.08
N PRO A 444 17.21 14.21 48.19
CA PRO A 444 16.32 14.89 49.12
C PRO A 444 17.15 15.76 50.06
N GLY A 445 16.72 17.00 50.30
CA GLY A 445 17.43 17.91 51.18
C GLY A 445 16.57 19.06 51.68
N VAL A 446 16.10 18.88 52.91
CA VAL A 446 15.63 19.85 53.92
C VAL A 446 14.24 20.46 53.74
#